data_AF-A0A524K5G2-F1
#
_entry.id   AF-A0A524K5G2-F1
#
_cell.length_a   1.000
_cell.length_b   1.000
_cell.length_c   1.000
_cell.angle_alpha   90.00
_cell.angle_beta   90.00
_cell.angle_gamma   90.00
#
_symmetry.space_group_name_H-M   'P 1'
#
loop_
_entity.id
_entity.type
_entity.pdbx_description
1 polymer ?
#
loop_
_entity_poly.entity_id
_entity_poly.type
_entity_poly.pdbx_seq_one_letter_code
_entity_poly.pdbx_strand_id
1 'polypeptide(L)'
;MDYSVLIVAAGRGERMGLGYNKVFYMLKEGTTILDTTLELFLKDQRCKQIIIVTNQNEMTLAMKKTEIGRIVHVAGGETRQISVHNGLMAVTQEVVLIHDGARPWCPMHCVDDLLIAMQTEDAAILAVPVKDTIKEVE
;
A
#
# COMPACT_ATOMS: atom_id res chain seq x y z
N MET A 1 4.08 16.86 -9.09
CA MET A 1 3.15 15.88 -9.69
C MET A 1 2.32 15.32 -8.55
N ASP A 2 1.01 15.50 -8.62
CA ASP A 2 0.07 14.97 -7.63
C ASP A 2 -0.24 13.51 -7.97
N TYR A 3 -0.54 12.69 -6.96
CA TYR A 3 -0.78 11.25 -7.15
C TYR A 3 -1.82 10.68 -6.18
N SER A 4 -2.40 9.55 -6.59
CA SER A 4 -3.17 8.65 -5.72
C SER A 4 -2.25 7.51 -5.27
N VAL A 5 -2.38 7.05 -4.03
CA VAL A 5 -1.78 5.79 -3.59
C VAL A 5 -2.85 4.73 -3.40
N LEU A 6 -2.57 3.53 -3.89
CA LEU A 6 -3.36 2.32 -3.69
C LEU A 6 -2.63 1.39 -2.72
N ILE A 7 -3.11 1.31 -1.48
CA ILE A 7 -2.59 0.42 -0.45
C ILE A 7 -3.34 -0.91 -0.50
N VAL A 8 -2.64 -1.97 -0.92
CA VAL A 8 -3.20 -3.31 -0.96
C VAL A 8 -2.96 -3.99 0.38
N ALA A 9 -4.03 -4.20 1.14
CA ALA A 9 -4.00 -4.75 2.50
C ALA A 9 -5.01 -5.90 2.72
N ALA A 10 -5.63 -6.43 1.65
CA ALA A 10 -6.65 -7.49 1.73
C ALA A 10 -6.09 -8.92 1.99
N GLY A 11 -4.77 -9.09 1.99
CA GLY A 11 -4.14 -10.41 2.17
C GLY A 11 -4.31 -10.95 3.59
N ARG A 12 -4.65 -12.25 3.72
CA ARG A 12 -4.92 -12.89 5.02
C ARG A 12 -3.70 -13.09 5.94
N GLY A 13 -2.49 -12.90 5.43
CA GLY A 13 -1.26 -13.02 6.23
C GLY A 13 -0.99 -14.43 6.79
N GLU A 14 -1.57 -15.49 6.18
CA GLU A 14 -1.58 -16.87 6.69
C GLU A 14 -0.21 -17.39 7.12
N ARG A 15 0.86 -17.03 6.39
CA ARG A 15 2.25 -17.40 6.72
C ARG A 15 2.74 -16.91 8.08
N MET A 16 2.13 -15.86 8.64
CA MET A 16 2.51 -15.29 9.93
C MET A 16 1.85 -16.01 11.12
N GLY A 17 0.86 -16.87 10.90
CA GLY A 17 0.22 -17.65 11.96
C GLY A 17 -0.51 -16.85 13.05
N LEU A 18 -0.80 -15.56 12.82
CA LEU A 18 -1.38 -14.66 13.82
C LEU A 18 -2.89 -14.87 14.04
N GLY A 19 -3.57 -15.60 13.16
CA GLY A 19 -5.04 -15.78 13.21
C GLY A 19 -5.85 -14.56 12.76
N TYR A 20 -5.18 -13.44 12.44
CA TYR A 20 -5.74 -12.23 11.84
C TYR A 20 -4.73 -11.62 10.86
N ASN A 21 -5.18 -10.66 10.04
CA ASN A 21 -4.35 -10.04 9.03
C ASN A 21 -3.18 -9.25 9.64
N LYS A 22 -1.97 -9.61 9.24
CA LYS A 22 -0.70 -9.07 9.78
C LYS A 22 -0.59 -7.55 9.68
N VAL A 23 -1.26 -6.90 8.74
CA VAL A 23 -1.20 -5.44 8.59
C VAL A 23 -1.75 -4.70 9.82
N PHE A 24 -2.57 -5.37 10.63
CA PHE A 24 -3.08 -4.85 11.89
C PHE A 24 -2.24 -5.24 13.11
N TYR A 25 -1.10 -5.90 12.91
CA TYR A 25 -0.19 -6.23 13.99
C TYR A 25 0.30 -4.94 14.67
N MET A 26 0.20 -4.92 16.01
CA MET A 26 0.59 -3.78 16.82
C MET A 26 2.11 -3.75 17.01
N LEU A 27 2.74 -2.69 16.51
CA LEU A 27 4.15 -2.41 16.75
C LEU A 27 4.36 -1.89 18.18
N LYS A 28 5.61 -1.91 18.66
CA LYS A 28 5.94 -1.54 20.05
C LYS A 28 5.57 -0.09 20.37
N GLU A 29 5.53 0.74 19.35
CA GLU A 29 5.25 2.17 19.38
C GLU A 29 3.74 2.48 19.46
N GLY A 30 2.87 1.46 19.47
CA GLY A 30 1.41 1.62 19.62
C GLY A 30 0.67 1.93 18.30
N THR A 31 1.34 1.76 17.17
CA THR A 31 0.76 1.84 15.82
C THR A 31 0.70 0.47 15.17
N THR A 32 -0.25 0.26 14.25
CA THR A 32 -0.24 -0.96 13.43
C THR A 32 0.77 -0.85 12.28
N ILE A 33 1.12 -1.98 11.66
CA ILE A 33 1.93 -1.98 10.42
C ILE A 33 1.28 -1.11 9.34
N LEU A 34 -0.05 -1.16 9.21
CA LEU A 34 -0.80 -0.34 8.27
C LEU A 34 -0.69 1.14 8.63
N ASP A 35 -0.88 1.51 9.90
CA ASP A 35 -0.75 2.91 10.35
C ASP A 35 0.62 3.49 9.98
N THR A 36 1.70 2.76 10.25
CA THR A 36 3.07 3.20 9.91
C THR A 36 3.28 3.30 8.39
N THR A 37 2.66 2.40 7.61
CA THR A 37 2.69 2.48 6.15
C THR A 37 1.95 3.72 5.62
N LEU A 38 0.79 4.03 6.21
CA LEU A 38 -0.02 5.18 5.81
C LEU A 38 0.64 6.51 6.17
N GLU A 39 1.42 6.56 7.25
CA GLU A 39 2.09 7.78 7.73
C GLU A 39 2.97 8.43 6.66
N LEU A 40 3.65 7.63 5.84
CA LEU A 40 4.46 8.11 4.71
C LEU A 40 3.61 8.97 3.75
N PHE A 41 2.47 8.44 3.32
CA PHE A 41 1.61 9.06 2.31
C PHE A 41 0.76 10.19 2.90
N LEU A 42 0.35 10.08 4.16
CA LEU A 42 -0.38 11.14 4.86
C LEU A 42 0.45 12.42 5.01
N LYS A 43 1.77 12.27 5.23
CA LYS A 43 2.71 13.40 5.35
C LYS A 43 3.10 14.03 4.01
N ASP A 44 2.89 13.34 2.90
CA ASP A 44 3.17 13.89 1.56
C ASP A 44 1.98 14.71 1.05
N GLN A 45 2.19 16.00 0.83
CA GLN A 45 1.16 16.91 0.30
C GLN A 45 0.80 16.64 -1.17
N ARG A 46 1.66 15.94 -1.91
CA ARG A 46 1.41 15.49 -3.29
C ARG A 46 0.44 14.30 -3.33
N CYS A 47 0.33 13.55 -2.24
CA CYS A 47 -0.62 12.45 -2.12
C CYS A 47 -2.03 13.01 -1.88
N LYS A 48 -2.81 13.12 -2.96
CA LYS A 48 -4.18 13.69 -2.91
C LYS A 48 -5.23 12.68 -2.50
N GLN A 49 -4.96 11.40 -2.70
CA GLN A 49 -5.90 10.33 -2.39
C GLN A 49 -5.16 9.09 -1.91
N ILE A 50 -5.70 8.44 -0.88
CA ILE A 50 -5.21 7.17 -0.34
C ILE A 50 -6.35 6.16 -0.43
N ILE A 51 -6.24 5.20 -1.34
CA ILE A 51 -7.18 4.09 -1.47
C ILE A 51 -6.64 2.93 -0.62
N ILE A 52 -7.41 2.46 0.35
CA ILE A 52 -7.06 1.30 1.17
C ILE A 52 -7.97 0.14 0.77
N VAL A 53 -7.37 -0.90 0.20
CA VAL A 53 -8.07 -2.13 -0.17
C VAL A 53 -7.93 -3.15 0.94
N THR A 54 -9.03 -3.47 1.62
CA THR A 54 -9.07 -4.43 2.74
C THR A 54 -10.23 -5.40 2.60
N ASN A 55 -10.27 -6.45 3.42
CA ASN A 55 -11.49 -7.22 3.58
C ASN A 55 -12.57 -6.36 4.24
N GLN A 56 -13.83 -6.59 3.87
CA GLN A 56 -14.97 -5.79 4.35
C GLN A 56 -15.11 -5.81 5.88
N ASN A 57 -14.82 -6.96 6.49
CA ASN A 57 -14.83 -7.13 7.95
C ASN A 57 -13.69 -6.38 8.67
N GLU A 58 -12.67 -5.97 7.92
CA GLU A 58 -11.46 -5.30 8.45
C GLU A 58 -11.50 -3.78 8.22
N MET A 59 -12.44 -3.29 7.41
CA MET A 59 -12.58 -1.86 7.09
C MET A 59 -12.74 -1.01 8.36
N THR A 60 -13.52 -1.47 9.34
CA THR A 60 -13.76 -0.75 10.59
C THR A 60 -12.49 -0.60 11.44
N LEU A 61 -11.54 -1.53 11.35
CA LEU A 61 -10.24 -1.41 12.02
C LEU A 61 -9.36 -0.38 11.32
N ALA A 62 -9.36 -0.36 9.98
CA ALA A 62 -8.59 0.59 9.18
C ALA A 62 -9.11 2.05 9.30
N MET A 63 -10.41 2.23 9.59
CA MET A 63 -11.07 3.55 9.67
C MET A 63 -10.80 4.32 10.98
N LYS A 64 -10.29 3.68 12.03
CA LYS A 64 -10.29 4.27 13.38
C LYS A 64 -9.34 5.46 13.59
N LYS A 65 -8.44 5.78 12.65
CA LYS A 65 -7.39 6.80 12.84
C LYS A 65 -7.11 7.71 11.63
N THR A 66 -7.94 7.66 10.60
CA THR A 66 -7.63 8.26 9.29
C THR A 66 -8.19 9.67 9.15
N GLU A 67 -7.38 10.63 8.69
CA GLU A 67 -7.83 11.98 8.34
C GLU A 67 -9.08 11.92 7.45
N ILE A 68 -10.17 12.49 7.95
CA ILE A 68 -11.46 12.55 7.27
C ILE A 68 -11.29 13.46 6.04
N GLY A 69 -11.17 12.86 4.85
CA GLY A 69 -11.20 13.59 3.57
C GLY A 69 -10.39 12.97 2.42
N ARG A 70 -9.19 12.42 2.69
CA ARG A 70 -8.29 11.88 1.64
C ARG A 70 -8.32 10.36 1.47
N ILE A 71 -8.92 9.64 2.43
CA ILE A 71 -8.89 8.19 2.49
C ILE A 71 -10.19 7.59 1.96
N VAL A 72 -10.06 6.63 1.04
CA VAL A 72 -11.16 5.85 0.45
C VAL A 72 -10.93 4.39 0.77
N HIS A 73 -11.93 3.73 1.34
CA HIS A 73 -11.88 2.30 1.60
C HIS A 73 -12.58 1.55 0.47
N VAL A 74 -11.91 0.51 -0.03
CA VAL A 74 -12.42 -0.34 -1.10
C VAL A 74 -12.36 -1.80 -0.64
N ALA A 75 -13.41 -2.56 -0.93
CA ALA A 75 -13.41 -3.99 -0.66
C ALA A 75 -12.44 -4.72 -1.61
N GLY A 76 -11.57 -5.54 -1.03
CA GLY A 76 -10.73 -6.47 -1.78
C GLY A 76 -11.54 -7.53 -2.52
N GLY A 77 -10.86 -8.27 -3.38
CA GLY A 77 -11.41 -9.43 -4.09
C GLY A 77 -10.70 -10.73 -3.73
N GLU A 78 -11.10 -11.83 -4.36
CA GLU A 78 -10.56 -13.17 -4.08
C GLU A 78 -9.05 -13.28 -4.34
N THR A 79 -8.54 -12.51 -5.29
CA THR A 79 -7.11 -12.47 -5.62
C THR A 79 -6.53 -11.08 -5.40
N ARG A 80 -5.20 -11.01 -5.31
CA ARG A 80 -4.47 -9.73 -5.27
C ARG A 80 -4.78 -8.88 -6.50
N GLN A 81 -4.90 -9.49 -7.69
CA GLN A 81 -5.17 -8.77 -8.93
C GLN A 81 -6.58 -8.16 -8.92
N ILE A 82 -7.59 -8.90 -8.47
CA ILE A 82 -8.96 -8.35 -8.33
C ILE A 82 -8.98 -7.23 -7.29
N SER A 83 -8.28 -7.41 -6.17
CA SER A 83 -8.15 -6.37 -5.14
C SER A 83 -7.53 -5.08 -5.70
N VAL A 84 -6.46 -5.21 -6.50
CA VAL A 84 -5.85 -4.07 -7.18
C VAL A 84 -6.82 -3.42 -8.16
N HIS A 85 -7.47 -4.22 -9.02
CA HIS A 85 -8.44 -3.71 -9.99
C HIS A 85 -9.57 -2.92 -9.33
N ASN A 86 -10.19 -3.46 -8.27
CA ASN A 86 -11.25 -2.78 -7.52
C ASN A 86 -10.79 -1.41 -7.00
N GLY A 87 -9.57 -1.33 -6.47
CA GLY A 87 -9.04 -0.07 -5.97
C GLY A 87 -8.65 0.90 -7.07
N LEU A 88 -8.17 0.43 -8.23
CA LEU A 88 -7.91 1.26 -9.40
C LEU A 88 -9.19 1.95 -9.91
N MET A 89 -10.36 1.30 -9.79
CA MET A 89 -11.64 1.92 -10.15
C MET A 89 -12.01 3.14 -9.28
N ALA A 90 -11.35 3.33 -8.14
CA ALA A 90 -11.57 4.47 -7.24
C ALA A 90 -10.51 5.58 -7.40
N VAL A 91 -9.50 5.39 -8.26
CA VAL A 91 -8.41 6.36 -8.46
C VAL A 91 -8.94 7.62 -9.14
N THR A 92 -8.47 8.77 -8.67
CA THR A 92 -8.84 10.09 -9.21
C THR A 92 -7.68 10.87 -9.81
N GLN A 93 -6.43 10.47 -9.55
CA GLN A 93 -5.25 11.12 -10.09
C GLN A 93 -4.72 10.35 -11.31
N GLU A 94 -3.95 11.04 -12.15
CA GLU A 94 -3.32 10.45 -13.34
C GLU A 94 -2.24 9.42 -12.97
N VAL A 95 -1.43 9.73 -11.95
CA VAL A 95 -0.42 8.82 -11.42
C VAL A 95 -0.97 8.07 -10.21
N VAL A 96 -0.86 6.74 -10.25
CA VAL A 96 -1.19 5.85 -9.14
C VAL A 96 0.05 5.07 -8.68
N LEU A 97 0.36 5.20 -7.39
CA LEU A 97 1.40 4.39 -6.75
C LEU A 97 0.74 3.20 -6.04
N ILE A 98 1.08 1.98 -6.45
CA ILE A 98 0.54 0.75 -5.82
C ILE A 98 1.54 0.28 -4.77
N HIS A 99 1.13 0.24 -3.51
CA HIS A 99 1.98 -0.14 -2.38
C HIS A 99 1.40 -1.28 -1.56
N ASP A 100 2.28 -2.10 -0.98
CA ASP A 100 1.90 -3.20 -0.10
C ASP A 100 1.73 -2.67 1.32
N GLY A 101 0.53 -2.86 1.90
CA GLY A 101 0.22 -2.43 3.28
C GLY A 101 1.09 -3.10 4.35
N ALA A 102 1.86 -4.14 3.99
CA ALA A 102 2.80 -4.81 4.87
C ALA A 102 4.25 -4.28 4.79
N ARG A 103 4.49 -3.14 4.11
CA ARG A 103 5.83 -2.53 3.92
C ARG A 103 5.90 -1.13 4.57
N PRO A 104 6.06 -1.05 5.90
CA PRO A 104 5.93 0.21 6.65
C PRO A 104 7.12 1.16 6.53
N TRP A 105 8.30 0.69 6.12
CA TRP A 105 9.54 1.48 6.14
C TRP A 105 10.03 1.89 4.75
N CYS A 106 9.11 2.20 3.84
CA CYS A 106 9.46 2.83 2.58
C CYS A 106 9.92 4.28 2.85
N PRO A 107 11.14 4.68 2.47
CA PRO A 107 11.60 6.04 2.67
C PRO A 107 11.02 6.99 1.61
N MET A 108 10.88 8.28 1.93
CA MET A 108 10.29 9.28 1.02
C MET A 108 11.03 9.41 -0.31
N HIS A 109 12.36 9.29 -0.32
CA HIS A 109 13.13 9.38 -1.57
C HIS A 109 12.71 8.32 -2.60
N CYS A 110 12.25 7.14 -2.16
CA CYS A 110 11.73 6.14 -3.08
C CYS A 110 10.44 6.58 -3.78
N VAL A 111 9.58 7.36 -3.10
CA VAL A 111 8.40 7.99 -3.71
C VAL A 111 8.85 9.06 -4.69
N ASP A 112 9.85 9.87 -4.32
CA ASP A 112 10.41 10.91 -5.19
C ASP A 112 10.97 10.32 -6.49
N ASP A 113 11.76 9.25 -6.40
CA ASP A 113 12.36 8.55 -7.54
C ASP A 113 11.28 8.01 -8.50
N LEU A 114 10.21 7.42 -7.96
CA LEU A 114 9.07 6.96 -8.76
C LEU A 114 8.36 8.12 -9.46
N LEU A 115 8.09 9.21 -8.77
CA LEU A 115 7.42 10.38 -9.36
C LEU A 115 8.29 11.08 -10.42
N ILE A 116 9.61 11.00 -10.32
CA ILE A 116 10.53 11.46 -11.36
C ILE A 116 10.43 10.55 -12.58
N ALA A 117 10.48 9.23 -12.40
CA ALA A 117 10.38 8.27 -13.50
C ALA A 117 9.04 8.39 -14.26
N MET A 118 7.93 8.60 -13.54
CA MET A 118 6.60 8.78 -14.13
C MET A 118 6.45 10.06 -14.98
N GLN A 119 7.45 10.94 -15.03
CA GLN A 119 7.44 12.09 -15.94
C GLN A 119 7.70 11.70 -17.40
N THR A 120 8.39 10.58 -17.63
CA THR A 120 8.81 10.14 -18.96
C THR A 120 8.40 8.71 -19.28
N GLU A 121 8.14 7.89 -18.27
CA GLU A 121 7.81 6.48 -18.42
C GLU A 121 6.32 6.20 -18.17
N ASP A 122 5.78 5.19 -18.84
CA ASP A 122 4.39 4.72 -18.64
C ASP A 122 4.22 3.99 -17.30
N ALA A 123 5.29 3.36 -16.79
CA ALA A 123 5.29 2.63 -15.53
C ALA A 123 6.70 2.48 -14.94
N ALA A 124 6.80 2.49 -13.61
CA ALA A 124 8.05 2.28 -12.88
C ALA A 124 7.82 1.43 -11.61
N ILE A 125 8.86 0.71 -11.18
CA ILE A 125 8.87 -0.05 -9.93
C ILE A 125 10.16 0.19 -9.15
N LEU A 126 10.08 0.11 -7.82
CA LEU A 126 11.25 0.06 -6.96
C LEU A 126 11.78 -1.38 -6.90
N ALA A 127 13.09 -1.54 -7.03
CA ALA A 127 13.77 -2.82 -6.95
C ALA A 127 15.10 -2.71 -6.21
N VAL A 128 15.55 -3.82 -5.63
CA VAL A 128 16.86 -3.95 -5.00
C VAL A 128 17.64 -5.04 -5.75
N PRO A 129 18.89 -4.79 -6.18
CA PRO A 129 19.70 -5.81 -6.84
C PRO A 129 19.90 -7.05 -5.94
N VAL A 130 19.75 -8.23 -6.54
CA VAL A 130 20.00 -9.50 -5.85
C VAL A 130 21.49 -9.62 -5.54
N LYS A 131 21.83 -10.00 -4.31
CA LYS A 131 23.22 -10.22 -3.85
C LYS A 131 23.56 -11.70 -3.72
N ASP A 132 22.56 -12.53 -3.44
CA ASP A 132 22.72 -13.95 -3.22
C ASP A 132 22.76 -14.73 -4.54
N THR A 133 23.35 -15.93 -4.51
CA THR A 133 23.33 -16.84 -5.66
C THR A 133 21.91 -17.32 -5.91
N ILE A 134 21.39 -17.12 -7.12
CA ILE A 134 20.11 -17.66 -7.56
C ILE A 134 20.34 -19.09 -8.07
N LYS A 135 19.54 -20.04 -7.59
CA LYS A 135 19.47 -21.41 -8.10
C LYS A 135 18.09 -21.64 -8.72
N GLU A 136 18.08 -21.98 -9.99
CA GLU A 136 16.89 -22.44 -10.70
C GLU A 136 16.92 -23.97 -10.75
N VAL A 137 15.79 -24.61 -10.46
CA VAL A 137 15.61 -26.06 -10.51
C VAL A 137 14.40 -26.34 -11.41
N GLU A 138 14.52 -27.36 -12.26
CA GLU A 138 13.43 -27.87 -13.10
C GLU A 138 12.47 -28.76 -12.31
#